data_AF-A0A7G2S6J1-F1
#
_entry.id   AF-A0A7G2S6J1-F1
#
_cell.length_a   1.000
_cell.length_b   1.000
_cell.length_c   1.000
_cell.angle_alpha   90.00
_cell.angle_beta   90.00
_cell.angle_gamma   90.00
#
_symmetry.space_group_name_H-M   'P 1'
#
loop_
_entity.id
_entity.type
_entity.pdbx_description
1 polymer ?
#
loop_
_entity_poly.entity_id
_entity_poly.type
_entity_poly.pdbx_seq_one_letter_code
_entity_poly.pdbx_strand_id
1 'polypeptide(L)'
;MKKNVERAELLKDMIQEAIEDGATTVEEVHQHIAGLPFDALEKLGLFEEKAGNLRDKQRKTIGLVYDTIRKVNQEVGSLISEQFAALEDARTASRNMDSNDPQDD
;
A
#
# COMPACT_ATOMS: atom_id res chain seq x y z
N MET A 1 2.30 -26.32 -9.06
CA MET A 1 2.91 -25.65 -7.90
C MET A 1 3.39 -24.24 -8.20
N LYS A 2 4.01 -23.93 -9.37
CA LYS A 2 4.14 -22.54 -9.86
C LYS A 2 2.82 -21.77 -9.75
N LYS A 3 1.76 -22.42 -10.23
CA LYS A 3 0.36 -21.99 -10.07
C LYS A 3 -0.08 -21.64 -8.63
N ASN A 4 0.54 -22.20 -7.58
CA ASN A 4 0.18 -21.89 -6.20
C ASN A 4 0.89 -20.63 -5.70
N VAL A 5 2.15 -20.40 -6.11
CA VAL A 5 2.90 -19.16 -5.82
C VAL A 5 2.28 -18.01 -6.62
N GLU A 6 1.98 -18.19 -7.89
CA GLU A 6 1.26 -17.21 -8.73
C GLU A 6 -0.10 -16.83 -8.14
N ARG A 7 -0.84 -17.81 -7.57
CA ARG A 7 -2.12 -17.54 -6.89
C ARG A 7 -1.92 -16.76 -5.59
N ALA A 8 -0.84 -17.01 -4.86
CA ALA A 8 -0.52 -16.31 -3.63
C ALA A 8 -0.09 -14.86 -3.93
N GLU A 9 0.70 -14.65 -4.99
CA GLU A 9 1.04 -13.33 -5.52
C GLU A 9 -0.21 -12.55 -5.92
N LEU A 10 -1.10 -13.17 -6.70
CA LEU A 10 -2.36 -12.53 -7.10
C LEU A 10 -3.24 -12.15 -5.91
N LEU A 11 -3.33 -13.01 -4.89
CA LEU A 11 -4.05 -12.67 -3.66
C LEU A 11 -3.40 -11.51 -2.90
N LYS A 12 -2.07 -11.51 -2.80
CA LYS A 12 -1.30 -10.42 -2.18
C LYS A 12 -1.57 -9.10 -2.93
N ASP A 13 -1.51 -9.10 -4.26
CA ASP A 13 -1.79 -7.93 -5.08
C ASP A 13 -3.23 -7.42 -4.86
N MET A 14 -4.22 -8.31 -4.86
CA MET A 14 -5.62 -7.95 -4.58
C MET A 14 -5.79 -7.29 -3.19
N ILE A 15 -5.09 -7.81 -2.17
CA ILE A 15 -5.14 -7.24 -0.82
C ILE A 15 -4.46 -5.87 -0.79
N GLN A 16 -3.30 -5.72 -1.44
CA GLN A 16 -2.60 -4.45 -1.51
C GLN A 16 -3.44 -3.38 -2.21
N GLU A 17 -4.10 -3.73 -3.31
CA GLU A 17 -5.01 -2.83 -4.05
C GLU A 17 -6.20 -2.43 -3.16
N ALA A 18 -6.83 -3.39 -2.48
CA ALA A 18 -7.94 -3.08 -1.57
C ALA A 18 -7.55 -2.13 -0.42
N ILE A 19 -6.31 -2.27 0.10
CA ILE A 19 -5.79 -1.36 1.14
C ILE A 19 -5.50 0.03 0.55
N GLU A 20 -4.96 0.10 -0.66
CA GLU A 20 -4.68 1.36 -1.36
C GLU A 20 -5.96 2.15 -1.66
N ASP A 21 -6.97 1.47 -2.20
CA ASP A 21 -8.29 2.06 -2.47
C ASP A 21 -8.98 2.52 -1.18
N GLY A 22 -8.88 1.70 -0.13
CA GLY A 22 -9.38 2.03 1.20
C GLY A 22 -8.70 3.27 1.77
N ALA A 23 -7.36 3.33 1.71
CA ALA A 23 -6.59 4.48 2.17
C ALA A 23 -7.01 5.76 1.43
N THR A 24 -7.14 5.69 0.11
CA THR A 24 -7.58 6.81 -0.73
C THR A 24 -8.99 7.27 -0.37
N THR A 25 -9.94 6.35 -0.26
CA THR A 25 -11.32 6.68 0.09
C THR A 25 -11.42 7.36 1.46
N VAL A 26 -10.73 6.84 2.48
CA VAL A 26 -10.78 7.43 3.83
C VAL A 26 -10.01 8.75 3.87
N GLU A 27 -8.92 8.89 3.13
CA GLU A 27 -8.21 10.16 2.97
C GLU A 27 -9.14 11.24 2.45
N GLU A 28 -9.86 10.99 1.35
CA GLU A 28 -10.81 11.94 0.77
C GLU A 28 -11.88 12.38 1.78
N VAL A 29 -12.43 11.43 2.54
CA VAL A 29 -13.41 11.72 3.61
C VAL A 29 -12.80 12.62 4.67
N HIS A 30 -11.60 12.30 5.17
CA HIS A 30 -10.93 13.12 6.18
C HIS A 30 -10.57 14.50 5.67
N GLN A 31 -10.08 14.61 4.43
CA GLN A 31 -9.79 15.89 3.78
C GLN A 31 -11.06 16.75 3.64
N HIS A 32 -12.18 16.13 3.27
CA HIS A 32 -13.45 16.83 3.13
C HIS A 32 -13.95 17.37 4.48
N ILE A 33 -14.00 16.51 5.51
CA ILE A 33 -14.43 16.89 6.86
C ILE A 33 -13.51 18.00 7.41
N ALA A 34 -12.20 17.85 7.22
CA ALA A 34 -11.19 18.84 7.57
C ALA A 34 -11.37 20.19 6.88
N GLY A 35 -11.93 20.20 5.67
CA GLY A 35 -12.21 21.40 4.89
C GLY A 35 -13.41 22.22 5.38
N LEU A 36 -14.41 21.57 5.99
CA LEU A 36 -15.69 22.20 6.35
C LEU A 36 -15.56 23.48 7.19
N PRO A 37 -14.69 23.55 8.23
CA PRO A 37 -14.55 24.78 9.01
C PRO A 37 -14.00 25.94 8.17
N PHE A 38 -13.10 25.66 7.23
CA PHE A 38 -12.54 26.69 6.36
C PHE A 38 -13.59 27.20 5.37
N ASP A 39 -14.36 26.29 4.76
CA ASP A 39 -15.45 26.66 3.85
C ASP A 39 -16.53 27.50 4.56
N ALA A 40 -16.80 27.23 5.84
CA ALA A 40 -17.74 28.01 6.65
C ALA A 40 -17.21 29.43 6.92
N LEU A 41 -15.95 29.56 7.31
CA LEU A 41 -15.31 30.86 7.53
C LEU A 41 -15.23 31.70 6.24
N GLU A 42 -14.98 31.06 5.10
CA GLU A 42 -14.99 31.69 3.77
C GLU A 42 -16.37 32.26 3.41
N LYS A 43 -17.43 31.48 3.62
CA LYS A 43 -18.82 31.94 3.40
C LYS A 43 -19.22 33.12 4.29
N LEU A 44 -18.67 33.21 5.50
CA LEU A 44 -18.95 34.30 6.43
C LEU A 44 -18.09 35.55 6.18
N GLY A 45 -17.18 35.52 5.21
CA GLY A 45 -16.22 36.60 4.96
C GLY A 45 -15.18 36.76 6.08
N LEU A 46 -15.00 35.72 6.91
CA LEU A 46 -14.06 35.69 8.04
C LEU A 46 -12.75 34.97 7.67
N PHE A 47 -12.54 34.70 6.38
CA PHE A 47 -11.39 33.96 5.90
C PHE A 47 -10.26 34.90 5.50
N GLU A 48 -9.32 35.08 6.43
CA GLU A 48 -8.11 35.85 6.20
C GLU A 48 -7.05 35.04 5.45
N GLU A 49 -6.08 35.71 4.82
CA GLU A 49 -4.96 35.10 4.08
C GLU A 49 -4.22 34.01 4.89
N LYS A 50 -4.08 34.20 6.21
CA LYS A 50 -3.47 33.21 7.12
C LYS A 50 -4.27 31.91 7.22
N ALA A 51 -5.58 31.95 7.06
CA ALA A 51 -6.45 30.78 7.09
C ALA A 51 -6.27 29.89 5.84
N GLY A 52 -5.96 30.48 4.68
CA GLY A 52 -5.59 29.74 3.47
C GLY A 52 -4.33 28.88 3.67
N ASN A 53 -3.29 29.46 4.28
CA ASN A 53 -2.07 28.72 4.64
C ASN A 53 -2.37 27.58 5.64
N LEU A 54 -3.28 27.82 6.60
CA LEU A 54 -3.67 26.79 7.57
C LEU A 54 -4.44 25.64 6.91
N ARG A 55 -5.36 25.94 5.97
CA ARG A 55 -6.07 24.94 5.16
C ARG A 55 -5.10 24.05 4.39
N ASP A 56 -4.10 24.66 3.75
CA ASP A 56 -3.07 23.94 3.00
C ASP A 56 -2.18 23.06 3.90
N LYS A 57 -1.81 23.56 5.08
CA LYS A 57 -1.06 22.78 6.07
C LYS A 57 -1.85 21.56 6.52
N GLN A 58 -3.13 21.74 6.84
CA GLN A 58 -4.00 20.64 7.24
C GLN A 58 -4.13 19.60 6.12
N ARG A 59 -4.32 20.03 4.87
CA ARG A 59 -4.37 19.13 3.71
C ARG A 59 -3.09 18.30 3.59
N LYS A 60 -1.92 18.95 3.71
CA LYS A 60 -0.61 18.26 3.67
C LYS A 60 -0.41 17.30 4.84
N THR A 61 -0.84 17.68 6.04
CA THR A 61 -0.72 16.82 7.23
C THR A 61 -1.54 15.55 7.10
N ILE A 62 -2.79 15.66 6.64
CA ILE A 62 -3.62 14.48 6.39
C ILE A 62 -2.99 13.60 5.31
N GLY A 63 -2.56 14.19 4.18
CA GLY A 63 -1.89 13.44 3.11
C GLY A 63 -0.66 12.69 3.59
N LEU A 64 0.19 13.31 4.42
CA LEU A 64 1.37 12.65 4.98
C LEU A 64 1.04 11.38 5.79
N VAL A 65 -0.06 11.40 6.56
CA VAL A 65 -0.51 10.23 7.32
C VAL A 65 -0.89 9.10 6.38
N TYR A 66 -1.65 9.41 5.33
CA TYR A 66 -2.07 8.40 4.35
C TYR A 66 -0.93 7.91 3.47
N ASP A 67 0.00 8.78 3.06
CA ASP A 67 1.23 8.37 2.37
C ASP A 67 2.06 7.39 3.21
N THR A 68 2.07 7.58 4.54
CA THR A 68 2.71 6.63 5.46
C THR A 68 1.99 5.28 5.46
N ILE A 69 0.65 5.27 5.47
CA ILE A 69 -0.14 4.03 5.37
C ILE A 69 0.17 3.29 4.07
N ARG A 70 0.17 4.01 2.93
CA ARG A 70 0.50 3.45 1.62
C ARG A 70 1.91 2.87 1.58
N LYS A 71 2.87 3.60 2.13
CA LYS A 71 4.26 3.13 2.21
C LYS A 71 4.37 1.82 3.00
N VAL A 72 3.69 1.71 4.14
CA VAL A 72 3.65 0.46 4.92
C VAL A 72 3.02 -0.68 4.09
N ASN A 73 1.91 -0.41 3.38
CA ASN A 73 1.27 -1.39 2.50
C ASN A 73 2.22 -1.89 1.38
N GLN A 74 2.99 -0.99 0.78
CA GLN A 74 3.98 -1.33 -0.25
C GLN A 74 5.16 -2.13 0.32
N GLU A 75 5.72 -1.72 1.46
CA GLU A 75 6.83 -2.41 2.11
C GLU A 75 6.44 -3.83 2.51
N VAL A 76 5.25 -4.01 3.09
CA VAL A 76 4.73 -5.34 3.46
C VAL A 76 4.57 -6.23 2.22
N GLY A 77 4.01 -5.71 1.13
CA GLY A 77 3.88 -6.48 -0.11
C GLY A 77 5.22 -6.85 -0.76
N SER A 78 6.21 -5.96 -0.71
CA SER A 78 7.57 -6.24 -1.19
C SER A 78 8.19 -7.40 -0.40
N LEU A 79 8.13 -7.32 0.94
CA LEU A 79 8.64 -8.38 1.81
C LEU A 79 7.98 -9.73 1.52
N ILE A 80 6.66 -9.76 1.32
CA ILE A 80 5.95 -11.00 1.00
C ILE A 80 6.40 -11.56 -0.36
N SER A 81 6.57 -10.70 -1.37
CA SER A 81 7.00 -11.11 -2.72
C SER A 81 8.42 -11.69 -2.69
N GLU A 82 9.33 -11.10 -1.90
CA GLU A 82 10.69 -11.64 -1.68
C GLU A 82 10.64 -13.05 -1.08
N GLN A 83 9.75 -13.29 -0.11
CA GLN A 83 9.57 -14.61 0.50
C GLN A 83 9.01 -15.64 -0.50
N PHE A 84 8.10 -15.23 -1.38
CA PHE A 84 7.57 -16.10 -2.44
C PHE A 84 8.65 -16.48 -3.45
N ALA A 85 9.48 -15.53 -3.88
CA ALA A 85 10.61 -15.79 -4.77
C ALA A 85 11.63 -16.75 -4.13
N ALA A 86 12.03 -16.51 -2.88
CA ALA A 86 12.97 -17.38 -2.16
C ALA A 86 12.46 -18.83 -2.03
N LEU A 87 11.16 -19.00 -1.77
CA LEU A 87 10.53 -20.32 -1.71
C LEU A 87 10.48 -21.03 -3.06
N GLU A 88 10.27 -20.29 -4.16
CA GLU A 88 10.31 -20.85 -5.51
C GLU A 88 11.72 -21.29 -5.90
N ASP A 89 12.73 -20.46 -5.61
CA ASP A 89 14.13 -20.73 -5.89
C ASP A 89 14.63 -21.96 -5.13
N ALA A 90 14.39 -22.03 -3.81
CA ALA A 90 14.79 -23.16 -2.98
C ALA A 90 14.19 -24.48 -3.47
N ARG A 91 12.93 -24.46 -3.92
CA ARG A 91 12.28 -25.66 -4.48
C ARG A 91 12.83 -26.03 -5.85
N THR A 92 13.13 -25.05 -6.70
CA THR A 92 13.71 -25.29 -8.01
C THR A 92 15.10 -25.92 -7.87
N ALA A 93 15.93 -25.41 -6.95
CA ALA A 93 17.22 -25.99 -6.62
C ALA A 93 17.09 -27.44 -6.11
N SER A 94 16.16 -27.70 -5.18
CA SER A 94 15.92 -29.05 -4.66
C SER A 94 15.48 -30.04 -5.74
N ARG A 95 14.59 -29.64 -6.67
CA ARG A 95 14.19 -30.53 -7.78
C ARG A 95 15.36 -30.85 -8.69
N ASN A 96 16.17 -29.85 -9.04
CA ASN A 96 17.31 -30.05 -9.94
C ASN A 96 18.37 -30.96 -9.32
N MET A 97 18.53 -30.93 -7.99
CA MET A 97 19.41 -31.84 -7.25
C MET A 97 18.87 -33.29 -7.24
N ASP A 98 17.58 -33.48 -6.96
CA ASP A 98 16.92 -34.80 -6.94
C ASP A 98 16.95 -35.49 -8.31
N SER A 99 16.83 -34.72 -9.40
CA SER A 99 16.87 -35.25 -10.77
C SER A 99 18.29 -35.52 -11.32
N ASN A 100 19.33 -35.10 -10.61
CA ASN A 100 20.74 -35.27 -11.01
C ASN A 100 21.49 -36.32 -10.18
N ASP A 101 20.81 -37.02 -9.27
CA ASP A 101 21.40 -38.16 -8.56
C ASP A 101 21.49 -39.34 -9.54
N PRO A 102 22.69 -39.78 -9.95
CA PRO A 102 22.82 -41.01 -10.72
C PRO A 102 22.34 -42.14 -9.81
N GLN A 103 21.37 -42.94 -10.28
CA GLN A 103 21.17 -44.27 -9.71
C GLN A 103 22.46 -45.05 -9.94
N ASP A 104 23.36 -45.03 -8.95
CA ASP A 104 24.47 -45.96 -8.87
C ASP A 104 23.87 -47.35 -8.60
N ASP A 105 23.70 -48.10 -9.69
CA ASP A 105 23.44 -49.55 -9.71
C ASP A 105 24.69 -50.36 -9.26
#